data_AF-A0A3S5CF20-F1
#
_entry.id   AF-A0A3S5CF20-F1
#
_cell.length_a   1.000
_cell.length_b   1.000
_cell.length_c   1.000
_cell.angle_alpha   90.00
_cell.angle_beta   90.00
_cell.angle_gamma   90.00
#
_symmetry.space_group_name_H-M   'P 1'
#
loop_
_entity.id
_entity.type
_entity.pdbx_description
1 polymer ?
#
loop_
_entity_poly.entity_id
_entity_poly.type
_entity_poly.pdbx_seq_one_letter_code
_entity_poly.pdbx_strand_id
1 'polypeptide(L)'
;MQIKDMALVNCVSPAPHSTCHPLSKNKERIMEKRIQPEWKMPEPINPILLPPLKLHNSLSSKKAFFYREEQFVPLNGKHVEWYSCGPTVYDVSHMGHARTYISFDIIRRVLVDYFRFDVNYVMNITDIDDKIIKRARQDYLFNKFKQEKHSIAEIVSIVRFGISVSSNTTRCHLTLKITVASFFFTTATIFHLPFSESYIYAYQKMSKTNPDPDLRNFYSQKVQGLNDLLFLNHDDHKAYDILLDGAKDAITNYLDTESGALINDLHIFENLSKKYEDEFHKDMAALNIPMPDTITRVSEYIVQIVNFIQKIIAKGFAYVVASCFLHFIL
;
A
#
# COMPACT_ATOMS: atom_id res chain seq x y z
N MET A 1 -6.22 19.81 -19.05
CA MET A 1 -4.84 19.99 -19.53
C MET A 1 -4.13 18.69 -19.23
N GLN A 2 -3.73 17.96 -20.28
CA GLN A 2 -3.50 16.51 -20.22
C GLN A 2 -2.18 16.15 -19.52
N ILE A 3 -2.17 15.02 -18.83
CA ILE A 3 -1.00 14.36 -18.22
C ILE A 3 0.09 14.02 -19.26
N LYS A 4 -0.19 14.20 -20.55
CA LYS A 4 0.80 14.15 -21.65
C LYS A 4 1.90 15.20 -21.54
N ASP A 5 1.68 16.31 -20.83
CA ASP A 5 2.68 17.38 -20.73
C ASP A 5 3.73 17.17 -19.61
N MET A 6 3.61 16.11 -18.79
CA MET A 6 4.61 15.77 -17.76
C MET A 6 5.66 14.74 -18.21
N ALA A 7 5.48 14.11 -19.38
CA ALA A 7 6.45 13.18 -19.97
C ALA A 7 7.62 13.90 -20.69
N LEU A 8 7.63 15.23 -20.70
CA LEU A 8 8.67 16.06 -21.30
C LEU A 8 9.18 17.12 -20.30
N VAL A 9 9.58 16.69 -19.10
CA VAL A 9 10.70 17.40 -18.46
C VAL A 9 11.92 17.03 -19.31
N ASN A 10 12.22 17.90 -20.27
CA ASN A 10 13.33 17.81 -21.20
C ASN A 10 14.54 17.07 -20.60
N CYS A 11 14.75 15.83 -21.05
CA CYS A 11 16.07 15.26 -21.18
C CYS A 11 16.84 16.13 -22.18
N VAL A 12 17.37 17.26 -21.70
CA VAL A 12 18.34 18.06 -22.44
C VAL A 12 19.50 17.11 -22.75
N SER A 13 19.79 16.93 -24.04
CA SER A 13 20.92 16.14 -24.53
C SER A 13 22.20 16.47 -23.76
N PRO A 14 23.11 15.49 -23.57
CA PRO A 14 24.24 15.63 -22.67
C PRO A 14 25.20 16.70 -23.19
N ALA A 15 25.18 17.87 -22.56
CA ALA A 15 26.27 18.84 -22.71
C ALA A 15 27.55 18.22 -22.12
N PRO A 16 28.71 18.44 -22.76
CA PRO A 16 29.92 17.68 -22.48
C PRO A 16 30.48 18.05 -21.11
N HIS A 17 30.71 17.02 -20.28
CA HIS A 17 31.58 17.04 -19.10
C HIS A 17 31.62 18.37 -18.31
N SER A 18 30.50 18.83 -17.77
CA SER A 18 30.56 19.69 -16.58
C SER A 18 30.72 18.78 -15.38
N THR A 19 31.95 18.68 -14.89
CA THR A 19 32.33 18.03 -13.65
C THR A 19 31.30 18.30 -12.54
N CYS A 20 30.57 17.27 -12.12
CA CYS A 20 29.91 17.27 -10.83
C CYS A 20 31.01 17.48 -9.79
N HIS A 21 31.16 18.71 -9.31
CA HIS A 21 32.00 18.95 -8.16
C HIS A 21 31.42 18.13 -7.00
N PRO A 22 32.18 17.18 -6.42
CA PRO A 22 31.80 16.61 -5.15
C PRO A 22 31.68 17.79 -4.20
N LEU A 23 30.54 17.93 -3.54
CA LEU A 23 30.44 18.81 -2.38
C LEU A 23 31.67 18.51 -1.51
N SER A 24 32.46 19.56 -1.28
CA SER A 24 33.72 19.47 -0.57
C SER A 24 33.53 18.62 0.67
N LYS A 25 34.43 17.66 0.89
CA LYS A 25 34.63 17.00 2.18
C LYS A 25 34.82 18.08 3.25
N ASN A 26 33.74 18.61 3.81
CA ASN A 26 33.79 19.52 4.95
C ASN A 26 32.41 19.58 5.61
N LYS A 27 32.42 19.18 6.89
CA LYS A 27 31.32 18.97 7.82
C LYS A 27 30.53 17.69 7.57
N GLU A 28 31.01 16.60 8.17
CA GLU A 28 30.12 15.72 8.92
C GLU A 28 29.22 16.60 9.78
N ARG A 29 28.05 16.95 9.24
CA ARG A 29 26.99 17.56 10.03
C ARG A 29 26.54 16.42 10.94
N ILE A 30 27.05 16.39 12.17
CA ILE A 30 26.47 15.59 13.24
C ILE A 30 25.01 16.01 13.29
N MET A 31 24.15 15.19 12.68
CA MET A 31 22.72 15.45 12.65
C MET A 31 22.25 15.12 14.05
N GLU A 32 22.19 16.14 14.91
CA GLU A 32 21.53 16.02 16.20
C GLU A 32 20.15 15.40 15.95
N LYS A 33 19.90 14.27 16.62
CA LYS A 33 18.63 13.56 16.52
C LYS A 33 17.53 14.56 16.87
N ARG A 34 16.64 14.88 15.93
CA ARG A 34 15.54 15.80 16.21
C ARG A 34 14.70 15.25 17.35
N ILE A 35 14.54 16.06 18.37
CA ILE A 35 13.65 15.77 19.48
C ILE A 35 12.34 16.47 19.18
N GLN A 36 11.24 15.72 19.20
CA GLN A 36 9.91 16.29 19.09
C GLN A 36 9.72 17.33 20.22
N PRO A 37 9.27 18.56 19.92
CA PRO A 37 9.06 19.57 20.95
C PRO A 37 8.04 19.08 21.96
N GLU A 38 8.17 19.56 23.19
CA GLU A 38 7.20 19.25 24.23
C GLU A 38 5.82 19.78 23.85
N TRP A 39 4.80 18.91 23.96
CA TRP A 39 3.43 19.29 23.71
C TRP A 39 2.99 20.36 24.72
N LYS A 40 2.32 21.39 24.22
CA LYS A 40 1.69 22.44 25.02
C LYS A 40 0.24 22.56 24.61
N MET A 41 -0.63 22.77 25.59
CA MET A 41 -2.04 23.02 25.33
C MET A 41 -2.21 24.30 24.49
N PRO A 42 -3.05 24.28 23.45
CA PRO A 42 -3.27 25.45 22.62
C PRO A 42 -4.04 26.54 23.38
N GLU A 43 -3.74 27.81 23.06
CA GLU A 43 -4.54 28.95 23.50
C GLU A 43 -5.63 29.22 22.45
N PRO A 44 -6.91 29.17 22.81
CA PRO A 44 -8.01 29.39 21.87
C PRO A 44 -8.02 30.85 21.40
N ILE A 45 -8.20 31.06 20.10
CA ILE A 45 -8.36 32.39 19.49
C ILE A 45 -9.66 33.02 19.97
N ASN A 46 -10.74 32.21 20.00
CA ASN A 46 -12.06 32.61 20.48
C ASN A 46 -12.49 31.65 21.60
N PRO A 47 -12.22 31.97 22.89
CA PRO A 47 -12.53 31.10 24.01
C PRO A 47 -14.04 31.05 24.26
N ILE A 48 -14.53 29.84 24.57
CA ILE A 48 -15.91 29.60 24.98
C ILE A 48 -15.95 28.64 26.17
N LEU A 49 -16.99 28.76 27.00
CA LEU A 49 -17.22 27.80 28.08
C LEU A 49 -17.74 26.49 27.47
N LEU A 50 -16.97 25.42 27.65
CA LEU A 50 -17.30 24.08 27.16
C LEU A 50 -17.53 23.12 28.32
N PRO A 51 -18.41 22.12 28.12
CA PRO A 51 -18.47 20.98 29.03
C PRO A 51 -17.10 20.27 29.06
N PRO A 52 -16.75 19.60 30.17
CA PRO A 52 -15.45 18.98 30.36
C PRO A 52 -15.30 17.73 29.47
N LEU A 53 -15.00 17.93 28.19
CA LEU A 53 -14.62 16.89 27.26
C LEU A 53 -13.12 16.66 27.37
N LYS A 54 -12.72 15.41 27.55
CA LYS A 54 -11.31 14.99 27.52
C LYS A 54 -11.09 13.97 26.42
N LEU A 55 -9.94 14.08 25.75
CA LEU A 55 -9.52 13.16 24.70
C LEU A 55 -8.17 12.57 25.04
N HIS A 56 -7.94 11.35 24.56
CA HIS A 56 -6.61 10.77 24.59
C HIS A 56 -5.72 11.42 23.52
N ASN A 57 -4.58 11.98 23.94
CA ASN A 57 -3.62 12.57 23.03
C ASN A 57 -2.36 11.70 22.89
N SER A 58 -2.17 11.14 21.69
CA SER A 58 -1.00 10.29 21.40
C SER A 58 0.33 11.05 21.39
N LEU A 59 0.33 12.39 21.38
CA LEU A 59 1.54 13.21 21.46
C LEU A 59 2.08 13.31 22.89
N SER A 60 1.21 13.30 23.90
CA SER A 60 1.61 13.41 25.30
C SER A 60 1.81 12.07 26.00
N SER A 61 1.25 10.98 25.44
CA SER A 61 1.38 9.63 25.98
C SER A 61 2.81 9.06 25.92
N LYS A 62 3.72 9.62 25.11
CA LYS A 62 5.11 9.12 24.99
C LYS A 62 5.97 9.28 26.25
N LYS A 63 5.59 10.14 27.20
CA LYS A 63 6.38 10.42 28.42
C LYS A 63 5.84 9.76 29.69
N ALA A 64 4.68 9.09 29.67
CA ALA A 64 4.10 8.51 30.87
C ALA A 64 3.60 7.08 30.62
N PHE A 65 3.90 6.18 31.56
CA PHE A 65 3.42 4.80 31.64
C PHE A 65 1.88 4.68 31.79
N PHE A 66 1.17 5.82 31.86
CA PHE A 66 -0.27 5.92 32.01
C PHE A 66 -0.86 6.85 30.93
N TYR A 67 -1.97 6.43 30.33
CA TYR A 67 -2.76 7.22 29.39
C TYR A 67 -3.09 8.58 30.01
N ARG A 68 -2.66 9.68 29.37
CA ARG A 68 -3.05 11.03 29.77
C ARG A 68 -4.26 11.45 28.94
N GLU A 69 -5.38 11.63 29.62
CA GLU A 69 -6.55 12.31 29.09
C GLU A 69 -6.32 13.82 29.22
N GLU A 70 -6.50 14.54 28.12
CA GLU A 70 -6.32 15.99 28.07
C GLU A 70 -7.63 16.67 27.74
N GLN A 71 -7.82 17.87 28.27
CA GLN A 71 -9.00 18.67 27.95
C GLN A 71 -9.01 19.00 26.46
N PHE A 72 -10.14 18.74 25.80
CA PHE A 72 -10.36 19.17 24.43
C PHE A 72 -10.66 20.67 24.40
N VAL A 73 -9.81 21.43 23.73
CA VAL A 73 -9.93 22.88 23.56
C VAL A 73 -9.90 23.20 22.06
N PRO A 74 -11.05 23.53 21.44
CA PRO A 74 -11.09 23.98 20.05
C PRO A 74 -10.43 25.35 19.90
N LEU A 75 -9.81 25.60 18.75
CA LEU A 75 -9.10 26.86 18.48
C LEU A 75 -10.06 28.04 18.26
N ASN A 76 -11.25 27.78 17.69
CA ASN A 76 -12.18 28.83 17.29
C ASN A 76 -13.62 28.52 17.73
N GLY A 77 -13.99 28.93 18.95
CA GLY A 77 -15.35 28.75 19.44
C GLY A 77 -15.79 27.28 19.38
N LYS A 78 -16.96 27.00 18.81
CA LYS A 78 -17.46 25.63 18.60
C LYS A 78 -17.04 25.02 17.26
N HIS A 79 -16.24 25.71 16.47
CA HIS A 79 -15.79 25.21 15.18
C HIS A 79 -14.59 24.27 15.36
N VAL A 80 -14.67 23.09 14.78
CA VAL A 80 -13.67 22.02 14.87
C VAL A 80 -13.29 21.58 13.48
N GLU A 81 -12.03 21.80 13.10
CA GLU A 81 -11.44 21.24 11.89
C GLU A 81 -10.85 19.87 12.22
N TRP A 82 -11.32 18.84 11.52
CA TRP A 82 -10.92 17.46 11.77
C TRP A 82 -10.47 16.79 10.47
N TYR A 83 -9.24 16.27 10.46
CA TYR A 83 -8.74 15.37 9.44
C TYR A 83 -8.63 13.93 9.93
N SER A 84 -9.00 12.95 9.09
CA SER A 84 -8.64 11.54 9.28
C SER A 84 -8.06 10.93 8.00
N CYS A 85 -7.11 10.01 8.16
CA CYS A 85 -6.64 9.20 7.05
C CYS A 85 -7.77 8.31 6.51
N GLY A 86 -8.03 8.37 5.21
CA GLY A 86 -8.91 7.43 4.52
C GLY A 86 -8.16 6.23 3.93
N PRO A 87 -8.85 5.39 3.14
CA PRO A 87 -8.31 4.12 2.65
C PRO A 87 -7.31 4.30 1.50
N THR A 88 -6.44 3.30 1.34
CA THR A 88 -5.75 3.04 0.07
C THR A 88 -6.64 2.13 -0.77
N VAL A 89 -7.13 2.64 -1.90
CA VAL A 89 -8.20 2.01 -2.70
C VAL A 89 -7.65 0.98 -3.70
N TYR A 90 -7.00 -0.06 -3.18
CA TYR A 90 -6.47 -1.17 -3.99
C TYR A 90 -7.25 -2.49 -3.85
N ASP A 91 -8.09 -2.61 -2.82
CA ASP A 91 -8.88 -3.81 -2.55
C ASP A 91 -10.14 -3.49 -1.72
N VAL A 92 -10.98 -4.49 -1.52
CA VAL A 92 -12.21 -4.41 -0.71
C VAL A 92 -11.93 -4.06 0.75
N SER A 93 -12.90 -3.40 1.39
CA SER A 93 -12.77 -3.04 2.80
C SER A 93 -12.89 -4.26 3.71
N HIS A 94 -11.94 -4.43 4.64
CA HIS A 94 -12.01 -5.46 5.66
C HIS A 94 -12.53 -4.91 7.00
N MET A 95 -12.82 -5.80 7.97
CA MET A 95 -13.35 -5.43 9.29
C MET A 95 -12.49 -4.40 10.06
N GLY A 96 -11.17 -4.40 9.85
CA GLY A 96 -10.30 -3.37 10.40
C GLY A 96 -10.65 -1.95 9.97
N HIS A 97 -11.07 -1.75 8.70
CA HIS A 97 -11.56 -0.46 8.23
C HIS A 97 -12.88 -0.11 8.90
N ALA A 98 -13.84 -1.05 8.91
CA ALA A 98 -15.14 -0.85 9.53
C ALA A 98 -15.00 -0.40 11.00
N ARG A 99 -14.16 -1.09 11.79
CA ARG A 99 -13.88 -0.71 13.19
C ARG A 99 -13.41 0.74 13.32
N THR A 100 -12.46 1.16 12.47
CA THR A 100 -11.88 2.50 12.51
C THR A 100 -12.92 3.56 12.18
N TYR A 101 -13.62 3.42 11.05
CA TYR A 101 -14.57 4.43 10.60
C TYR A 101 -15.85 4.49 11.45
N ILE A 102 -16.30 3.35 12.00
CA ILE A 102 -17.38 3.33 13.01
C ILE A 102 -16.95 4.12 14.25
N SER A 103 -15.71 3.93 14.71
CA SER A 103 -15.19 4.65 15.88
C SER A 103 -15.16 6.16 15.64
N PHE A 104 -14.71 6.60 14.45
CA PHE A 104 -14.73 8.01 14.07
C PHE A 104 -16.16 8.55 13.93
N ASP A 105 -17.09 7.78 13.37
CA ASP A 105 -18.49 8.20 13.27
C ASP A 105 -19.12 8.41 14.66
N ILE A 106 -18.90 7.48 15.60
CA ILE A 106 -19.38 7.63 16.98
C ILE A 106 -18.84 8.92 17.60
N ILE A 107 -17.54 9.20 17.43
CA ILE A 107 -16.93 10.44 17.93
C ILE A 107 -17.57 11.66 17.25
N ARG A 108 -17.75 11.64 15.93
CA ARG A 108 -18.39 12.72 15.17
C ARG A 108 -19.80 13.01 15.67
N ARG A 109 -20.63 11.97 15.85
CA ARG A 109 -21.99 12.09 16.39
C ARG A 109 -21.99 12.65 17.81
N VAL A 110 -21.09 12.20 18.68
CA VAL A 110 -20.97 12.77 20.04
C VAL A 110 -20.60 14.26 19.99
N LEU A 111 -19.67 14.66 19.13
CA LEU A 111 -19.28 16.06 18.98
C LEU A 111 -20.42 16.92 18.41
N VAL A 112 -21.08 16.46 17.34
CA VAL A 112 -22.10 17.23 16.61
C VAL A 112 -23.46 17.19 17.33
N ASP A 113 -23.95 16.01 17.69
CA ASP A 113 -25.32 15.84 18.18
C ASP A 113 -25.45 16.14 19.68
N TYR A 114 -24.47 15.72 20.48
CA TYR A 114 -24.52 15.90 21.93
C TYR A 114 -23.92 17.26 22.34
N PHE A 115 -22.68 17.56 21.91
CA PHE A 115 -22.00 18.80 22.30
C PHE A 115 -22.30 20.01 21.41
N ARG A 116 -22.95 19.79 20.25
CA ARG A 116 -23.30 20.84 19.29
C ARG A 116 -22.09 21.58 18.75
N PHE A 117 -20.98 20.87 18.54
CA PHE A 117 -19.84 21.39 17.80
C PHE A 117 -20.17 21.48 16.31
N ASP A 118 -19.62 22.50 15.66
CA ASP A 118 -19.62 22.65 14.20
C ASP A 118 -18.35 21.98 13.67
N VAL A 119 -18.48 20.75 13.19
CA VAL A 119 -17.34 19.94 12.76
C VAL A 119 -17.21 20.01 11.25
N ASN A 120 -16.07 20.46 10.76
CA ASN A 120 -15.65 20.33 9.37
C ASN A 120 -14.72 19.12 9.25
N TYR A 121 -15.24 18.01 8.73
CA TYR A 121 -14.54 16.73 8.63
C TYR A 121 -13.98 16.48 7.23
N VAL A 122 -12.65 16.39 7.14
CA VAL A 122 -11.89 16.12 5.91
C VAL A 122 -11.29 14.71 5.96
N MET A 123 -11.43 13.98 4.86
CA MET A 123 -10.83 12.65 4.70
C MET A 123 -10.12 12.54 3.35
N ASN A 124 -8.91 11.99 3.34
CA ASN A 124 -8.23 11.73 2.07
C ASN A 124 -8.61 10.37 1.48
N ILE A 125 -8.49 10.20 0.17
CA ILE A 125 -8.43 8.89 -0.49
C ILE A 125 -7.03 8.73 -1.07
N THR A 126 -6.34 7.65 -0.73
CA THR A 126 -5.04 7.32 -1.30
C THR A 126 -5.26 6.52 -2.58
N ASP A 127 -5.38 7.22 -3.70
CA ASP A 127 -5.64 6.68 -5.04
C ASP A 127 -4.37 6.48 -5.89
N ILE A 128 -3.20 6.84 -5.34
CA ILE A 128 -1.87 6.60 -5.90
C ILE A 128 -1.01 5.94 -4.83
N ASP A 129 -0.61 4.68 -5.06
CA ASP A 129 0.25 3.89 -4.17
C ASP A 129 0.88 2.72 -4.96
N ASP A 130 2.04 2.23 -4.54
CA ASP A 130 2.71 1.07 -5.16
C ASP A 130 1.80 -0.18 -5.18
N LYS A 131 0.97 -0.35 -4.14
CA LYS A 131 -0.01 -1.45 -4.07
C LYS A 131 -1.08 -1.33 -5.14
N ILE A 132 -1.55 -0.12 -5.43
CA ILE A 132 -2.53 0.14 -6.50
C ILE A 132 -1.90 -0.15 -7.85
N ILE A 133 -0.69 0.36 -8.08
CA ILE A 133 0.04 0.16 -9.35
C ILE A 133 0.23 -1.34 -9.61
N LYS A 134 0.75 -2.07 -8.62
CA LYS A 134 0.96 -3.51 -8.75
C LYS A 134 -0.36 -4.25 -8.97
N ARG A 135 -1.39 -3.94 -8.18
CA ARG A 135 -2.69 -4.63 -8.26
C ARG A 135 -3.39 -4.41 -9.59
N ALA A 136 -3.44 -3.18 -10.07
CA ALA A 136 -4.11 -2.82 -11.31
C ALA A 136 -3.45 -3.51 -12.52
N ARG A 137 -2.11 -3.54 -12.50
CA ARG A 137 -1.30 -4.21 -13.51
C ARG A 137 -1.53 -5.71 -13.54
N GLN A 138 -1.53 -6.33 -12.35
CA GLN A 138 -1.80 -7.75 -12.19
C GLN A 138 -3.21 -8.11 -12.67
N ASP A 139 -4.24 -7.36 -12.28
CA ASP A 139 -5.62 -7.63 -12.72
C ASP A 139 -5.79 -7.43 -14.22
N TYR A 140 -5.17 -6.40 -14.81
CA TYR A 140 -5.20 -6.20 -16.26
C TYR A 140 -4.55 -7.36 -17.02
N LEU A 141 -3.33 -7.75 -16.63
CA LEU A 141 -2.61 -8.86 -17.25
C LEU A 141 -3.34 -10.19 -17.11
N PHE A 142 -3.91 -10.45 -15.93
CA PHE A 142 -4.68 -11.66 -15.68
C PHE A 142 -5.97 -11.71 -16.51
N ASN A 143 -6.69 -10.59 -16.61
CA ASN A 143 -7.89 -10.52 -17.44
C ASN A 143 -7.57 -10.73 -18.92
N LYS A 144 -6.45 -10.18 -19.40
CA LYS A 144 -5.96 -10.41 -20.76
C LYS A 144 -5.61 -11.89 -20.97
N PHE A 145 -4.87 -12.49 -20.04
CA PHE A 145 -4.52 -13.91 -20.06
C PHE A 145 -5.77 -14.82 -20.08
N LYS A 146 -6.82 -14.47 -19.33
CA LYS A 146 -8.08 -15.21 -19.34
C LYS A 146 -8.81 -15.13 -20.70
N GLN A 147 -8.66 -14.04 -21.44
CA GLN A 147 -9.28 -13.87 -22.76
C GLN A 147 -8.55 -14.66 -23.86
N GLU A 148 -7.23 -14.83 -23.74
CA GLU A 148 -6.39 -15.52 -24.73
C GLU A 148 -6.56 -17.06 -24.74
N LYS A 149 -7.34 -17.62 -23.80
CA LYS A 149 -7.70 -19.06 -23.70
C LYS A 149 -6.52 -20.01 -23.91
N HIS A 150 -5.55 -19.95 -22.99
CA HIS A 150 -4.38 -20.82 -22.99
C HIS A 150 -4.70 -22.28 -22.69
N SER A 151 -3.84 -23.17 -23.18
CA SER A 151 -3.92 -24.60 -22.87
C SER A 151 -3.55 -24.88 -21.41
N ILE A 152 -4.09 -25.97 -20.84
CA ILE A 152 -3.81 -26.35 -19.45
C ILE A 152 -2.31 -26.59 -19.23
N ALA A 153 -1.61 -27.15 -20.22
CA ALA A 153 -0.16 -27.38 -20.16
C ALA A 153 0.63 -26.07 -20.02
N GLU A 154 0.26 -25.03 -20.75
CA GLU A 154 0.87 -23.69 -20.64
C GLU A 154 0.61 -23.08 -19.27
N ILE A 155 -0.63 -23.15 -18.76
CA ILE A 155 -0.96 -22.61 -17.43
C ILE A 155 -0.14 -23.32 -16.35
N VAL A 156 -0.06 -24.64 -16.38
CA VAL A 156 0.75 -25.41 -15.42
C VAL A 156 2.24 -25.01 -15.51
N SER A 157 2.77 -24.74 -16.71
CA SER A 157 4.15 -24.26 -16.89
C SER A 157 4.39 -22.87 -16.28
N ILE A 158 3.45 -21.95 -16.49
CA ILE A 158 3.49 -20.58 -15.95
C ILE A 158 3.41 -20.59 -14.43
N VAL A 159 2.49 -21.41 -13.89
CA VAL A 159 2.34 -21.58 -12.44
C VAL A 159 3.65 -22.08 -11.84
N ARG A 160 4.27 -23.10 -12.44
CA ARG A 160 5.58 -23.61 -11.98
C ARG A 160 6.65 -22.53 -11.96
N PHE A 161 6.67 -21.64 -12.95
CA PHE A 161 7.65 -20.56 -13.02
C PHE A 161 7.35 -19.40 -12.06
N GLY A 162 6.11 -18.92 -11.98
CA GLY A 162 5.71 -17.83 -11.08
C GLY A 162 5.94 -18.15 -9.60
N ILE A 163 5.78 -19.41 -9.24
CA ILE A 163 6.15 -19.99 -7.94
C ILE A 163 7.64 -19.79 -7.63
N SER A 164 8.52 -20.06 -8.61
CA SER A 164 9.97 -19.93 -8.45
C SER A 164 10.36 -18.49 -8.14
N VAL A 165 9.78 -17.55 -8.89
CA VAL A 165 10.02 -16.10 -8.73
C VAL A 165 9.57 -15.63 -7.34
N SER A 166 8.38 -16.04 -6.89
CA SER A 166 7.84 -15.65 -5.58
C SER A 166 8.72 -16.11 -4.41
N SER A 167 9.39 -17.26 -4.53
CA SER A 167 10.29 -17.80 -3.51
C SER A 167 11.65 -17.08 -3.44
N ASN A 168 12.15 -16.55 -4.57
CA ASN A 168 13.38 -15.76 -4.60
C ASN A 168 13.18 -14.34 -4.06
N THR A 169 12.02 -13.73 -4.29
CA THR A 169 11.69 -12.43 -3.68
C THR A 169 11.59 -12.51 -2.15
N THR A 170 11.09 -13.62 -1.59
CA THR A 170 11.12 -13.86 -0.13
C THR A 170 12.54 -14.12 0.39
N ARG A 171 13.44 -14.63 -0.46
CA ARG A 171 14.86 -14.84 -0.14
C ARG A 171 15.67 -13.55 -0.13
N CYS A 172 15.28 -12.52 -0.89
CA CYS A 172 15.93 -11.20 -0.91
C CYS A 172 15.73 -10.39 0.39
N HIS A 173 14.72 -10.70 1.21
CA HIS A 173 14.61 -10.14 2.56
C HIS A 173 15.40 -10.92 3.62
N LEU A 174 15.99 -12.06 3.26
CA LEU A 174 16.76 -12.92 4.15
C LEU A 174 18.18 -13.17 3.61
N THR A 175 18.76 -12.24 2.86
CA THR A 175 20.18 -12.29 2.52
C THR A 175 21.03 -11.71 3.64
N LEU A 176 21.12 -12.46 4.74
CA LEU A 176 22.29 -12.45 5.60
C LEU A 176 22.60 -13.90 5.97
N LYS A 177 23.71 -14.39 5.38
CA LYS A 177 24.28 -15.74 5.48
C LYS A 177 23.56 -16.79 4.61
N ILE A 178 24.16 -17.10 3.47
CA ILE A 178 24.72 -18.44 3.21
C ILE A 178 25.72 -18.28 2.06
N THR A 179 26.96 -18.64 2.38
CA THR A 179 28.13 -18.62 1.53
C THR A 179 27.98 -19.66 0.41
N VAL A 180 28.45 -19.27 -0.76
CA VAL A 180 28.66 -20.03 -1.98
C VAL A 180 29.22 -21.43 -1.70
N ALA A 181 28.51 -22.47 -2.10
CA ALA A 181 29.09 -23.79 -2.34
C ALA A 181 28.63 -24.24 -3.73
N SER A 182 29.58 -24.11 -4.65
CA SER A 182 29.64 -24.63 -6.01
C SER A 182 29.07 -26.05 -6.14
N PHE A 183 28.07 -26.22 -7.00
CA PHE A 183 27.82 -27.49 -7.68
C PHE A 183 27.48 -27.24 -9.15
N PHE A 184 28.48 -27.52 -9.99
CA PHE A 184 28.30 -27.77 -11.41
C PHE A 184 27.40 -29.00 -11.58
N PHE A 185 26.33 -28.90 -12.36
CA PHE A 185 25.74 -30.08 -12.99
C PHE A 185 25.30 -29.76 -14.41
N THR A 186 25.72 -30.67 -15.29
CA THR A 186 25.64 -30.67 -16.74
C THR A 186 24.22 -30.91 -17.27
N THR A 187 23.98 -30.38 -18.46
CA THR A 187 22.76 -30.47 -19.26
C THR A 187 22.47 -31.90 -19.72
N ALA A 188 21.35 -32.51 -19.30
CA ALA A 188 20.58 -33.51 -20.10
C ALA A 188 19.40 -34.19 -19.38
N THR A 189 19.23 -34.11 -18.06
CA THR A 189 18.16 -34.87 -17.37
C THR A 189 17.48 -34.05 -16.27
N ILE A 190 16.59 -33.14 -16.67
CA ILE A 190 15.58 -32.54 -15.77
C ILE A 190 14.25 -32.45 -16.55
N PHE A 191 13.69 -33.61 -16.87
CA PHE A 191 12.28 -33.71 -17.25
C PHE A 191 11.64 -34.66 -16.23
N HIS A 192 10.57 -34.19 -15.59
CA HIS A 192 9.77 -34.79 -14.53
C HIS A 192 10.17 -34.51 -13.06
N LEU A 193 9.36 -33.63 -12.45
CA LEU A 193 8.90 -33.65 -11.05
C LEU A 193 9.97 -33.52 -9.95
N PRO A 194 10.21 -32.29 -9.44
CA PRO A 194 10.07 -32.11 -7.99
C PRO A 194 9.59 -30.72 -7.53
N PHE A 195 9.17 -29.82 -8.43
CA PHE A 195 9.00 -28.40 -8.07
C PHE A 195 7.61 -28.05 -7.48
N SER A 196 6.52 -28.74 -7.85
CA SER A 196 5.17 -28.50 -7.31
C SER A 196 5.06 -28.75 -5.80
N GLU A 197 5.80 -29.74 -5.31
CA GLU A 197 5.95 -30.05 -3.89
C GLU A 197 6.48 -28.84 -3.09
N SER A 198 7.38 -28.03 -3.66
CA SER A 198 8.06 -26.95 -2.93
C SER A 198 7.16 -25.73 -2.60
N TYR A 199 6.22 -25.38 -3.48
CA TYR A 199 5.29 -24.27 -3.27
C TYR A 199 4.12 -24.66 -2.38
N ILE A 200 3.57 -25.85 -2.63
CA ILE A 200 2.58 -26.46 -1.76
C ILE A 200 3.18 -26.60 -0.36
N TYR A 201 4.44 -27.01 -0.24
CA TYR A 201 5.16 -27.06 1.02
C TYR A 201 5.33 -25.67 1.66
N ALA A 202 5.65 -24.62 0.90
CA ALA A 202 5.75 -23.26 1.43
C ALA A 202 4.41 -22.77 2.01
N TYR A 203 3.31 -22.94 1.27
CA TYR A 203 1.96 -22.60 1.73
C TYR A 203 1.49 -23.51 2.88
N GLN A 204 1.83 -24.81 2.87
CA GLN A 204 1.59 -25.74 3.99
C GLN A 204 2.39 -25.39 5.23
N LYS A 205 3.61 -24.86 5.06
CA LYS A 205 4.42 -24.37 6.18
C LYS A 205 3.77 -23.12 6.75
N MET A 206 3.41 -22.16 5.91
CA MET A 206 2.72 -20.94 6.33
C MET A 206 1.35 -21.24 6.98
N SER A 207 0.61 -22.24 6.50
CA SER A 207 -0.66 -22.66 7.10
C SER A 207 -0.48 -23.24 8.51
N LYS A 208 0.70 -23.78 8.84
CA LYS A 208 1.00 -24.35 10.15
C LYS A 208 1.71 -23.36 11.09
N THR A 209 2.58 -22.49 10.56
CA THR A 209 3.51 -21.68 11.37
C THR A 209 3.11 -20.21 11.51
N ASN A 210 2.12 -19.71 10.76
CA ASN A 210 1.73 -18.30 10.86
C ASN A 210 1.04 -18.02 12.22
N PRO A 211 1.43 -16.98 12.97
CA PRO A 211 0.83 -16.66 14.28
C PRO A 211 -0.67 -16.35 14.20
N ASP A 212 -1.14 -15.80 13.09
CA ASP A 212 -2.53 -15.40 12.89
C ASP A 212 -3.41 -16.59 12.42
N PRO A 213 -4.49 -16.94 13.15
CA PRO A 213 -5.39 -18.03 12.80
C PRO A 213 -6.10 -17.87 11.45
N ASP A 214 -6.46 -16.65 11.05
CA ASP A 214 -7.18 -16.41 9.81
C ASP A 214 -6.26 -16.56 8.61
N LEU A 215 -5.02 -16.08 8.73
CA LEU A 215 -3.98 -16.30 7.74
C LEU A 215 -3.65 -17.80 7.60
N ARG A 216 -3.60 -18.56 8.71
CA ARG A 216 -3.42 -20.03 8.63
C ARG A 216 -4.53 -20.70 7.83
N ASN A 217 -5.78 -20.34 8.08
CA ASN A 217 -6.94 -20.86 7.36
C ASN A 217 -6.89 -20.48 5.87
N PHE A 218 -6.51 -19.24 5.55
CA PHE A 218 -6.30 -18.78 4.17
C PHE A 218 -5.26 -19.62 3.43
N TYR A 219 -4.08 -19.84 4.02
CA TYR A 219 -3.04 -20.67 3.41
C TYR A 219 -3.50 -22.13 3.27
N SER A 220 -4.23 -22.67 4.24
CA SER A 220 -4.77 -24.03 4.16
C SER A 220 -5.76 -24.19 3.00
N GLN A 221 -6.65 -23.22 2.78
CA GLN A 221 -7.57 -23.22 1.65
C GLN A 221 -6.83 -23.14 0.31
N LYS A 222 -5.78 -22.31 0.23
CA LYS A 222 -4.93 -22.21 -0.97
C LYS A 222 -4.21 -23.52 -1.28
N VAL A 223 -3.68 -24.22 -0.26
CA VAL A 223 -3.07 -25.55 -0.41
C VAL A 223 -4.10 -26.56 -0.91
N GLN A 224 -5.30 -26.57 -0.33
CA GLN A 224 -6.35 -27.48 -0.74
C GLN A 224 -6.74 -27.24 -2.19
N GLY A 225 -6.95 -25.97 -2.58
CA GLY A 225 -7.19 -25.60 -3.97
C GLY A 225 -6.08 -26.10 -4.90
N LEU A 226 -4.81 -25.81 -4.60
CA LEU A 226 -3.67 -26.28 -5.41
C LEU A 226 -3.57 -27.81 -5.52
N ASN A 227 -3.89 -28.54 -4.45
CA ASN A 227 -3.94 -30.00 -4.48
C ASN A 227 -5.09 -30.47 -5.36
N ASP A 228 -6.28 -29.90 -5.21
CA ASP A 228 -7.42 -30.21 -6.06
C ASP A 228 -7.06 -29.99 -7.54
N LEU A 229 -6.31 -28.92 -7.86
CA LEU A 229 -5.81 -28.65 -9.22
C LEU A 229 -4.85 -29.71 -9.76
N LEU A 230 -4.01 -30.32 -8.92
CA LEU A 230 -3.10 -31.39 -9.33
C LEU A 230 -3.84 -32.69 -9.67
N PHE A 231 -5.05 -32.88 -9.14
CA PHE A 231 -5.85 -34.09 -9.31
C PHE A 231 -7.06 -33.92 -10.25
N LEU A 232 -7.28 -32.74 -10.85
CA LEU A 232 -8.36 -32.52 -11.81
C LEU A 232 -8.08 -33.19 -13.16
N ASN A 233 -9.03 -34.01 -13.64
CA ASN A 233 -9.01 -34.58 -14.99
C ASN A 233 -9.30 -33.48 -16.05
N HIS A 234 -8.62 -33.56 -17.19
CA HIS A 234 -8.42 -32.48 -18.17
C HIS A 234 -9.65 -31.95 -18.94
N ASP A 235 -10.87 -32.47 -18.74
CA ASP A 235 -12.01 -32.23 -19.66
C ASP A 235 -13.15 -31.32 -19.14
N ASP A 236 -13.08 -30.78 -17.93
CA ASP A 236 -14.16 -29.93 -17.40
C ASP A 236 -13.86 -28.42 -17.50
N HIS A 237 -14.70 -27.66 -18.21
CA HIS A 237 -14.62 -26.18 -18.24
C HIS A 237 -14.69 -25.54 -16.83
N LYS A 238 -15.36 -26.18 -15.86
CA LYS A 238 -15.35 -25.74 -14.46
C LYS A 238 -13.99 -25.94 -13.79
N ALA A 239 -13.24 -26.99 -14.16
CA ALA A 239 -11.89 -27.22 -13.65
C ALA A 239 -10.93 -26.12 -14.11
N TYR A 240 -11.13 -25.57 -15.32
CA TYR A 240 -10.32 -24.48 -15.86
C TYR A 240 -10.48 -23.17 -15.07
N ASP A 241 -11.70 -22.75 -14.77
CA ASP A 241 -11.93 -21.52 -14.00
C ASP A 241 -11.43 -21.65 -12.55
N ILE A 242 -11.66 -22.80 -11.91
CA ILE A 242 -11.13 -23.10 -10.57
C ILE A 242 -9.59 -23.09 -10.58
N LEU A 243 -8.97 -23.58 -11.65
CA LEU A 243 -7.52 -23.58 -11.84
C LEU A 243 -6.94 -22.17 -11.98
N LEU A 244 -7.57 -21.34 -12.81
CA LEU A 244 -7.16 -19.95 -12.97
C LEU A 244 -7.31 -19.15 -11.67
N ASP A 245 -8.41 -19.33 -10.93
CA ASP A 245 -8.65 -18.61 -9.69
C ASP A 245 -7.73 -19.07 -8.55
N GLY A 246 -7.50 -20.39 -8.43
CA GLY A 246 -6.56 -20.95 -7.46
C GLY A 246 -5.12 -20.54 -7.71
N ALA A 247 -4.73 -20.41 -8.98
CA ALA A 247 -3.38 -20.06 -9.40
C ALA A 247 -3.17 -18.57 -9.70
N LYS A 248 -4.20 -17.73 -9.50
CA LYS A 248 -4.19 -16.30 -9.83
C LYS A 248 -2.94 -15.58 -9.31
N ASP A 249 -2.54 -15.84 -8.08
CA ASP A 249 -1.41 -15.15 -7.44
C ASP A 249 -0.06 -15.51 -8.11
N ALA A 250 0.12 -16.78 -8.49
CA ALA A 250 1.33 -17.24 -9.16
C ALA A 250 1.41 -16.71 -10.60
N ILE A 251 0.27 -16.77 -11.31
CA ILE A 251 0.16 -16.28 -12.69
C ILE A 251 0.37 -14.77 -12.75
N THR A 252 -0.33 -14.01 -11.90
CA THR A 252 -0.23 -12.55 -11.87
C THR A 252 1.18 -12.09 -11.56
N ASN A 253 1.86 -12.69 -10.58
CA ASN A 253 3.26 -12.34 -10.26
C ASN A 253 4.22 -12.62 -11.43
N TYR A 254 4.02 -13.73 -12.15
CA TYR A 254 4.83 -14.03 -13.34
C TYR A 254 4.62 -12.99 -14.44
N LEU A 255 3.36 -12.77 -14.84
CA LEU A 255 3.02 -11.82 -15.89
C LEU A 255 3.51 -10.40 -15.57
N ASP A 256 3.40 -10.01 -14.29
CA ASP A 256 3.86 -8.74 -13.77
C ASP A 256 5.38 -8.56 -13.89
N THR A 257 6.13 -9.64 -13.68
CA THR A 257 7.60 -9.66 -13.82
C THR A 257 8.01 -9.55 -15.28
N GLU A 258 7.35 -10.29 -16.17
CA GLU A 258 7.70 -10.35 -17.59
C GLU A 258 7.28 -9.09 -18.37
N SER A 259 6.06 -8.63 -18.14
CA SER A 259 5.41 -7.62 -18.98
C SER A 259 4.93 -6.39 -18.21
N GLY A 260 5.09 -6.36 -16.89
CA GLY A 260 4.56 -5.27 -16.09
C GLY A 260 5.26 -3.92 -16.35
N ALA A 261 6.54 -3.92 -16.71
CA ALA A 261 7.26 -2.68 -17.05
C ALA A 261 6.75 -2.00 -18.34
N LEU A 262 5.99 -2.73 -19.17
CA LEU A 262 5.47 -2.23 -20.44
C LEU A 262 4.11 -1.52 -20.29
N ILE A 263 3.45 -1.65 -19.14
CA ILE A 263 2.11 -1.11 -18.91
C ILE A 263 2.21 0.32 -18.40
N ASN A 264 1.89 1.27 -19.28
CA ASN A 264 1.95 2.71 -19.00
C ASN A 264 0.59 3.42 -19.18
N ASP A 265 -0.50 2.68 -19.41
CA ASP A 265 -1.83 3.28 -19.57
C ASP A 265 -2.39 3.69 -18.20
N LEU A 266 -2.58 5.00 -18.02
CA LEU A 266 -3.05 5.57 -16.78
C LEU A 266 -4.47 5.10 -16.40
N HIS A 267 -5.33 4.86 -17.40
CA HIS A 267 -6.71 4.48 -17.15
C HIS A 267 -6.84 3.14 -16.45
N ILE A 268 -5.86 2.23 -16.61
CA ILE A 268 -5.84 0.94 -15.91
C ILE A 268 -5.78 1.17 -14.40
N PHE A 269 -4.96 2.12 -13.95
CA PHE A 269 -4.76 2.43 -12.53
C PHE A 269 -5.95 3.24 -11.98
N GLU A 270 -6.41 4.25 -12.71
CA GLU A 270 -7.56 5.07 -12.32
C GLU A 270 -8.84 4.24 -12.15
N ASN A 271 -9.09 3.30 -13.07
CA ASN A 271 -10.27 2.44 -13.01
C ASN A 271 -10.28 1.53 -11.78
N LEU A 272 -9.11 1.02 -11.38
CA LEU A 272 -9.00 0.20 -10.16
C LEU A 272 -9.30 1.05 -8.93
N SER A 273 -8.63 2.19 -8.79
CA SER A 273 -8.81 3.10 -7.64
C SER A 273 -10.26 3.54 -7.51
N LYS A 274 -10.89 3.95 -8.62
CA LYS A 274 -12.28 4.40 -8.64
C LYS A 274 -13.25 3.30 -8.26
N LYS A 275 -13.04 2.07 -8.77
CA LYS A 275 -13.88 0.92 -8.41
C LYS A 275 -13.88 0.68 -6.89
N TYR A 276 -12.70 0.63 -6.28
CA TYR A 276 -12.59 0.35 -4.84
C TYR A 276 -12.97 1.54 -3.96
N GLU A 277 -12.82 2.77 -4.45
CA GLU A 277 -13.38 3.96 -3.81
C GLU A 277 -14.92 3.88 -3.76
N ASP A 278 -15.56 3.54 -4.89
CA ASP A 278 -17.02 3.37 -4.96
C ASP A 278 -17.51 2.23 -4.05
N GLU A 279 -16.79 1.11 -4.00
CA GLU A 279 -17.08 -0.01 -3.09
C GLU A 279 -16.91 0.41 -1.61
N PHE A 280 -15.83 1.10 -1.27
CA PHE A 280 -15.62 1.65 0.07
C PHE A 280 -16.78 2.55 0.51
N HIS A 281 -17.24 3.46 -0.36
CA HIS A 281 -18.36 4.33 -0.03
C HIS A 281 -19.68 3.57 0.14
N LYS A 282 -19.92 2.52 -0.65
CA LYS A 282 -21.08 1.64 -0.47
C LYS A 282 -21.02 0.92 0.88
N ASP A 283 -19.85 0.42 1.27
CA ASP A 283 -19.65 -0.24 2.56
C ASP A 283 -19.89 0.74 3.73
N MET A 284 -19.34 1.96 3.65
CA MET A 284 -19.55 2.98 4.69
C MET A 284 -21.03 3.36 4.80
N ALA A 285 -21.71 3.53 3.66
CA ALA A 285 -23.15 3.81 3.65
C ALA A 285 -23.97 2.65 4.24
N ALA A 286 -23.61 1.39 3.94
CA ALA A 286 -24.25 0.21 4.52
C ALA A 286 -24.07 0.13 6.04
N LEU A 287 -22.95 0.64 6.57
CA LEU A 287 -22.69 0.77 8.00
C LEU A 287 -23.33 2.01 8.65
N ASN A 288 -24.14 2.78 7.90
CA ASN A 288 -24.75 4.03 8.33
C ASN A 288 -23.72 5.10 8.77
N ILE A 289 -22.54 5.07 8.14
CA ILE A 289 -21.49 6.07 8.36
C ILE A 289 -21.73 7.21 7.35
N PRO A 290 -21.95 8.45 7.83
CA PRO A 290 -22.12 9.60 6.97
C PRO A 290 -20.81 9.93 6.25
N MET A 291 -20.93 10.42 5.01
CA MET A 291 -19.79 10.91 4.25
C MET A 291 -19.07 12.06 4.97
N PRO A 292 -17.75 12.19 4.80
CA PRO A 292 -17.02 13.38 5.25
C PRO A 292 -17.51 14.63 4.51
N ASP A 293 -17.28 15.80 5.10
CA ASP A 293 -17.66 17.09 4.52
C ASP A 293 -16.78 17.44 3.32
N THR A 294 -15.53 16.97 3.31
CA THR A 294 -14.62 17.09 2.16
C THR A 294 -13.82 15.82 1.95
N ILE A 295 -13.75 15.37 0.70
CA ILE A 295 -12.87 14.29 0.25
C ILE A 295 -11.73 14.88 -0.57
N THR A 296 -10.49 14.46 -0.29
CA THR A 296 -9.32 14.88 -1.05
C THR A 296 -8.59 13.67 -1.64
N ARG A 297 -8.46 13.57 -2.96
CA ARG A 297 -7.69 12.48 -3.59
C ARG A 297 -6.24 12.87 -3.77
N VAL A 298 -5.31 11.94 -3.67
CA VAL A 298 -3.87 12.26 -3.84
C VAL A 298 -3.60 12.78 -5.26
N SER A 299 -4.24 12.17 -6.26
CA SER A 299 -4.13 12.60 -7.67
C SER A 299 -4.51 14.07 -7.92
N GLU A 300 -5.44 14.61 -7.13
CA GLU A 300 -5.93 16.00 -7.27
C GLU A 300 -4.97 17.04 -6.64
N TYR A 301 -4.06 16.61 -5.77
CA TYR A 301 -3.20 17.50 -4.96
C TYR A 301 -1.71 17.39 -5.28
N ILE A 302 -1.34 16.75 -6.39
CA ILE A 302 0.06 16.54 -6.80
C ILE A 302 0.85 17.87 -6.88
N VAL A 303 0.24 18.92 -7.43
CA VAL A 303 0.90 20.24 -7.56
C VAL A 303 1.22 20.83 -6.18
N GLN A 304 0.30 20.72 -5.23
CA GLN A 304 0.43 21.21 -3.86
C GLN A 304 1.51 20.40 -3.11
N ILE A 305 1.55 19.07 -3.32
CA ILE A 305 2.57 18.18 -2.76
C ILE A 305 3.96 18.58 -3.27
N VAL A 306 4.12 18.78 -4.58
CA VAL A 306 5.40 19.21 -5.18
C VAL A 306 5.83 20.57 -4.61
N ASN A 307 4.92 21.54 -4.53
CA ASN A 307 5.22 22.86 -3.97
C ASN A 307 5.61 22.77 -2.48
N PHE A 308 4.98 21.89 -1.71
CA PHE A 308 5.33 21.66 -0.31
C PHE A 308 6.73 21.05 -0.17
N ILE A 309 7.03 20.04 -0.98
CA ILE A 309 8.36 19.41 -1.06
C ILE A 309 9.45 20.43 -1.40
N GLN A 310 9.21 21.29 -2.39
CA GLN A 310 10.16 22.35 -2.76
C GLN A 310 10.45 23.30 -1.59
N LYS A 311 9.44 23.66 -0.80
CA LYS A 311 9.61 24.47 0.41
C LYS A 311 10.45 23.75 1.48
N ILE A 312 10.30 22.43 1.63
CA ILE A 312 11.09 21.62 2.57
C ILE A 312 12.56 21.57 2.15
N ILE A 313 12.82 21.37 0.85
CA ILE A 313 14.17 21.39 0.29
C ILE A 313 14.81 22.77 0.51
N ALA A 314 14.09 23.85 0.20
CA ALA A 314 14.57 25.22 0.39
C ALA A 314 14.92 25.53 1.86
N LYS A 315 14.21 24.91 2.82
CA LYS A 315 14.50 25.03 4.26
C LYS A 315 15.62 24.10 4.75
N GLY A 316 16.24 23.31 3.87
CA GLY A 316 17.32 22.37 4.23
C GLY A 316 16.83 21.17 5.04
N PHE A 317 15.55 20.79 4.87
CA PHE A 317 14.91 19.67 5.56
C PHE A 317 14.71 18.43 4.68
N ALA A 318 15.10 18.51 3.40
CA ALA A 318 15.16 17.38 2.49
C ALA A 318 16.33 17.55 1.52
N TYR A 319 16.82 16.45 0.98
CA TYR A 319 17.90 16.43 -0.02
C TYR A 319 17.66 15.35 -1.06
N VAL A 320 18.21 15.57 -2.26
CA VAL A 320 18.10 14.63 -3.39
C VAL A 320 19.31 13.69 -3.36
N VAL A 321 19.05 12.39 -3.44
CA VAL A 321 20.07 11.35 -3.54
C VAL A 321 20.46 11.13 -5.01
N ALA A 322 21.66 10.60 -5.28
CA ALA A 322 22.17 10.36 -6.63
C ALA A 322 21.25 9.49 -7.52
N SER A 323 20.38 8.67 -6.91
CA SER A 323 19.34 7.89 -7.58
C SER A 323 18.09 8.71 -7.94
N CYS A 324 18.14 10.04 -7.85
CA CYS A 324 17.03 10.99 -8.04
C CYS A 324 15.85 10.82 -7.07
N PHE A 325 16.02 10.03 -6.00
CA PHE A 325 15.05 9.95 -4.90
C PHE A 325 15.25 11.09 -3.92
N LEU A 326 14.14 11.69 -3.47
CA LEU A 326 14.16 12.69 -2.41
C LEU A 326 14.04 12.02 -1.04
N HIS A 327 14.92 12.38 -0.10
CA HIS A 327 14.87 11.91 1.28
C HIS A 327 14.62 13.07 2.25
N PHE A 328 13.74 12.84 3.23
CA PHE A 328 13.48 13.78 4.31
C PHE A 328 14.49 13.62 5.44
N ILE A 329 14.92 14.76 5.98
CA ILE A 329 15.74 14.83 7.18
C ILE A 329 14.79 14.91 8.39
N LEU A 330 14.26 13.76 8.81
CA LEU A 330 13.39 13.63 9.99
C LEU A 330 14.18 13.56 11.29
#